data_AF-A0A9W9F4S6-F1
#
_entry.id   AF-A0A9W9F4S6-F1
#
_cell.length_a   1.000
_cell.length_b   1.000
_cell.length_c   1.000
_cell.angle_alpha   90.00
_cell.angle_beta   90.00
_cell.angle_gamma   90.00
#
_symmetry.space_group_name_H-M   'P 1'
#
loop_
_entity.id
_entity.type
_entity.pdbx_description
1 polymer ?
#
loop_
_entity_poly.entity_id
_entity_poly.type
_entity_poly.pdbx_seq_one_letter_code
_entity_poly.pdbx_strand_id
1 'polypeptide(L)'
;TGVTGYIGGDALHAITQSVTSSSIVALIRSEDRAATVTEKFPNVVPLIGDLDSIAKISQEAQRADIVLSMASGLRFTYPKELGNFFANRGINVWIQIGGGSVLSGPEVASKTYGHPGSKLYNDLPGASEIQDIITASPKRVVDHILRNLNSSRPNVRTATVYGPLIYGQGRGPVNQRSIQIPDLAKASLKFNHGIHVGKGLNAWSNVHVSDLTHLIVKLILEASGSSNPRLWNENGLFFAESGRMASLASFSVP
;
A
#
# COMPACT_ATOMS: atom_id res chain seq x y z
N THR A 1 8.24 4.38 -5.30
CA THR A 1 8.98 4.63 -4.05
C THR A 1 8.79 3.47 -3.08
N GLY A 2 9.62 3.37 -2.01
CA GLY A 2 9.44 2.35 -0.97
C GLY A 2 9.99 0.96 -1.29
N VAL A 3 10.83 0.82 -2.33
CA VAL A 3 11.30 -0.47 -2.84
C VAL A 3 12.21 -1.25 -1.88
N THR A 4 12.80 -0.57 -0.88
CA THR A 4 13.59 -1.25 0.17
C THR A 4 12.73 -1.65 1.38
N GLY A 5 11.43 -1.37 1.34
CA GLY A 5 10.46 -1.77 2.36
C GLY A 5 9.89 -3.16 2.09
N TYR A 6 9.07 -3.66 3.02
CA TYR A 6 8.49 -5.01 2.93
C TYR A 6 7.58 -5.17 1.70
N ILE A 7 6.52 -4.36 1.62
CA ILE A 7 5.58 -4.39 0.48
C ILE A 7 6.28 -3.96 -0.80
N GLY A 8 7.00 -2.83 -0.76
CA GLY A 8 7.61 -2.26 -1.97
C GLY A 8 8.73 -3.12 -2.56
N GLY A 9 9.46 -3.87 -1.74
CA GLY A 9 10.48 -4.81 -2.23
C GLY A 9 9.86 -6.03 -2.88
N ASP A 10 8.77 -6.56 -2.32
CA ASP A 10 8.02 -7.65 -2.93
C ASP A 10 7.31 -7.20 -4.22
N ALA A 11 6.78 -5.98 -4.25
CA ALA A 11 6.20 -5.37 -5.43
C ALA A 11 7.25 -5.20 -6.54
N LEU A 12 8.44 -4.70 -6.21
CA LEU A 12 9.53 -4.57 -7.19
C LEU A 12 9.88 -5.93 -7.80
N HIS A 13 9.96 -6.98 -6.98
CA HIS A 13 10.16 -8.33 -7.47
C HIS A 13 9.09 -8.74 -8.49
N ALA A 14 7.81 -8.64 -8.13
CA ALA A 14 6.70 -9.02 -9.02
C ALA A 14 6.66 -8.20 -10.32
N ILE A 15 6.94 -6.89 -10.23
CA ILE A 15 6.97 -5.97 -11.38
C ILE A 15 8.08 -6.34 -12.35
N THR A 16 9.31 -6.54 -11.86
CA THR A 16 10.46 -6.88 -12.71
C THR A 16 10.28 -8.19 -13.48
N GLN A 17 9.43 -9.09 -12.99
CA GLN A 17 9.08 -10.35 -13.66
C GLN A 17 7.94 -10.20 -14.67
N SER A 18 7.06 -9.19 -14.50
CA SER A 18 5.81 -9.07 -15.25
C SER A 18 5.84 -8.02 -16.36
N VAL A 19 6.63 -6.96 -16.18
CA VAL A 19 6.74 -5.84 -17.14
C VAL A 19 8.18 -5.65 -17.60
N THR A 20 8.74 -6.68 -18.21
CA THR A 20 10.18 -6.76 -18.56
C THR A 20 10.63 -5.73 -19.60
N SER A 21 9.70 -5.16 -20.37
CA SER A 21 9.98 -4.12 -21.37
C SER A 21 9.92 -2.68 -20.82
N SER A 22 9.50 -2.50 -19.56
CA SER A 22 9.35 -1.19 -18.95
C SER A 22 10.63 -0.72 -18.28
N SER A 23 10.92 0.58 -18.36
CA SER A 23 11.96 1.21 -17.55
C SER A 23 11.44 1.43 -16.13
N ILE A 24 12.20 0.97 -15.12
CA ILE A 24 11.80 1.04 -13.72
C ILE A 24 12.78 1.94 -12.97
N VAL A 25 12.29 3.08 -12.48
CA VAL A 25 13.06 3.99 -11.62
C VAL A 25 12.65 3.78 -10.16
N ALA A 26 13.63 3.54 -9.29
CA ALA A 26 13.40 3.22 -7.89
C ALA A 26 14.08 4.23 -6.95
N LEU A 27 13.28 4.99 -6.19
CA LEU A 27 13.78 5.88 -5.13
C LEU A 27 14.38 5.06 -3.97
N ILE A 28 15.69 5.25 -3.72
CA ILE A 28 16.47 4.51 -2.73
C ILE A 28 17.35 5.48 -1.92
N ARG A 29 17.36 5.31 -0.58
CA ARG A 29 17.97 6.27 0.36
C ARG A 29 19.49 6.27 0.39
N SER A 30 20.16 5.20 -0.04
CA SER A 30 21.62 5.08 0.05
C SER A 30 22.17 4.22 -1.08
N GLU A 31 23.42 4.47 -1.44
CA GLU A 31 24.14 3.73 -2.48
C GLU A 31 24.25 2.23 -2.13
N ASP A 32 24.54 1.87 -0.88
CA ASP A 32 24.63 0.46 -0.45
C ASP A 32 23.32 -0.30 -0.73
N ARG A 33 22.18 0.31 -0.42
CA ARG A 33 20.87 -0.28 -0.70
C ARG A 33 20.58 -0.32 -2.18
N ALA A 34 21.06 0.67 -2.94
CA ALA A 34 20.93 0.68 -4.39
C ALA A 34 21.72 -0.48 -5.00
N ALA A 35 22.96 -0.71 -4.56
CA ALA A 35 23.76 -1.85 -4.96
C ALA A 35 23.08 -3.19 -4.67
N THR A 36 22.50 -3.38 -3.46
CA THR A 36 21.74 -4.60 -3.15
C THR A 36 20.52 -4.79 -4.05
N VAL A 37 19.85 -3.69 -4.41
CA VAL A 37 18.68 -3.74 -5.30
C VAL A 37 19.08 -4.06 -6.74
N THR A 38 20.13 -3.41 -7.27
CA THR A 38 20.57 -3.58 -8.66
C THR A 38 21.31 -4.89 -8.89
N GLU A 39 21.97 -5.45 -7.87
CA GLU A 39 22.52 -6.81 -7.92
C GLU A 39 21.42 -7.84 -8.21
N LYS A 40 20.27 -7.72 -7.52
CA LYS A 40 19.13 -8.62 -7.73
C LYS A 40 18.30 -8.27 -8.96
N PHE A 41 18.20 -6.98 -9.29
CA PHE A 41 17.38 -6.46 -10.38
C PHE A 41 18.18 -5.50 -11.27
N PRO A 42 19.01 -6.01 -12.19
CA PRO A 42 19.94 -5.18 -12.97
C PRO A 42 19.28 -4.12 -13.86
N ASN A 43 18.02 -4.32 -14.25
CA ASN A 43 17.25 -3.39 -15.09
C ASN A 43 16.60 -2.24 -14.31
N VAL A 44 16.71 -2.22 -12.97
CA VAL A 44 16.16 -1.16 -12.14
C VAL A 44 17.16 0.00 -12.07
N VAL A 45 16.71 1.20 -12.41
CA VAL A 45 17.51 2.42 -12.32
C VAL A 45 17.33 3.04 -10.93
N PRO A 46 18.38 3.09 -10.09
CA PRO A 46 18.27 3.70 -8.78
C PRO A 46 18.20 5.23 -8.89
N LEU A 47 17.23 5.84 -8.21
CA LEU A 47 17.18 7.27 -7.94
C LEU A 47 17.60 7.50 -6.49
N ILE A 48 18.83 7.96 -6.28
CA ILE A 48 19.36 8.17 -4.93
C ILE A 48 18.72 9.41 -4.28
N GLY A 49 17.98 9.18 -3.21
CA GLY A 49 17.25 10.18 -2.47
C GLY A 49 16.25 9.59 -1.48
N ASP A 50 15.60 10.48 -0.75
CA ASP A 50 14.53 10.16 0.19
C ASP A 50 13.22 10.82 -0.25
N LEU A 51 12.18 10.70 0.58
CA LEU A 51 10.88 11.31 0.31
C LEU A 51 10.89 12.85 0.36
N ASP A 52 11.97 13.46 0.87
CA ASP A 52 12.13 14.91 0.92
C ASP A 52 12.86 15.43 -0.34
N SER A 53 13.36 14.52 -1.19
CA SER A 53 14.02 14.82 -2.46
C SER A 53 13.03 15.21 -3.57
N ILE A 54 12.12 16.15 -3.27
CA ILE A 54 10.94 16.51 -4.09
C ILE A 54 11.33 16.77 -5.53
N ALA A 55 12.29 17.68 -5.79
CA ALA A 55 12.68 18.06 -7.15
C ALA A 55 13.10 16.86 -8.03
N LYS A 56 13.86 15.92 -7.46
CA LYS A 56 14.26 14.69 -8.17
C LYS A 56 13.06 13.82 -8.48
N ILE A 57 12.18 13.63 -7.50
CA ILE A 57 10.99 12.80 -7.67
C ILE A 57 10.02 13.43 -8.67
N SER A 58 9.84 14.75 -8.65
CA SER A 58 9.02 15.49 -9.61
C SER A 58 9.49 15.28 -11.04
N GLN A 59 10.80 15.37 -11.26
CA GLN A 59 11.39 15.22 -12.58
C GLN A 59 11.14 13.82 -13.16
N GLU A 60 11.30 12.79 -12.34
CA GLU A 60 11.04 11.41 -12.77
C GLU A 60 9.54 11.10 -12.89
N ALA A 61 8.71 11.67 -12.02
CA ALA A 61 7.25 11.52 -12.10
C ALA A 61 6.66 12.12 -13.40
N GLN A 62 7.21 13.23 -13.90
CA GLN A 62 6.81 13.82 -15.20
C GLN A 62 7.14 12.93 -16.40
N ARG A 63 8.09 12.00 -16.24
CA ARG A 63 8.55 11.08 -17.29
C ARG A 63 7.89 9.72 -17.19
N ALA A 64 7.38 9.35 -16.01
CA ALA A 64 6.80 8.05 -15.76
C ALA A 64 5.33 7.98 -16.22
N ASP A 65 4.98 6.87 -16.87
CA ASP A 65 3.58 6.54 -17.15
C ASP A 65 2.80 6.22 -15.85
N ILE A 66 3.48 5.52 -14.93
CA ILE A 66 2.88 4.98 -13.70
C ILE A 66 3.80 5.31 -12.52
N VAL A 67 3.22 5.92 -11.48
CA VAL A 67 3.89 6.17 -10.21
C VAL A 67 3.32 5.28 -9.12
N LEU A 68 4.20 4.48 -8.51
CA LEU A 68 3.87 3.60 -7.37
C LEU A 68 4.38 4.22 -6.08
N SER A 69 3.47 4.48 -5.14
CA SER A 69 3.81 5.03 -3.83
C SER A 69 3.54 4.00 -2.73
N MET A 70 4.61 3.38 -2.26
CA MET A 70 4.58 2.27 -1.29
C MET A 70 5.45 2.55 -0.05
N ALA A 71 6.07 3.73 0.01
CA ALA A 71 6.79 4.14 1.19
C ALA A 71 5.78 4.51 2.29
N SER A 72 5.92 3.91 3.48
CA SER A 72 5.12 4.33 4.62
C SER A 72 5.51 5.75 5.00
N GLY A 73 4.57 6.69 5.05
CA GLY A 73 4.88 8.06 5.40
C GLY A 73 3.69 8.79 5.99
N LEU A 74 3.79 9.11 7.28
CA LEU A 74 3.11 10.26 7.92
C LEU A 74 3.61 11.62 7.38
N ARG A 75 4.29 11.61 6.22
CA ARG A 75 4.94 12.76 5.59
C ARG A 75 4.12 13.13 4.36
N PHE A 76 3.31 14.18 4.51
CA PHE A 76 2.29 14.57 3.54
C PHE A 76 2.80 15.47 2.41
N THR A 77 4.04 15.98 2.51
CA THR A 77 4.60 16.94 1.55
C THR A 77 4.79 16.31 0.17
N TYR A 78 5.45 15.15 0.07
CA TYR A 78 5.69 14.51 -1.22
C TYR A 78 4.42 14.12 -1.99
N PRO A 79 3.41 13.46 -1.38
CA PRO A 79 2.17 13.13 -2.09
C PRO A 79 1.44 14.36 -2.65
N LYS A 80 1.43 15.47 -1.91
CA LYS A 80 0.80 16.72 -2.36
C LYS A 80 1.48 17.26 -3.61
N GLU A 81 2.80 17.31 -3.59
CA GLU A 81 3.59 17.82 -4.71
C GLU A 81 3.50 16.88 -5.92
N LEU A 82 3.53 15.56 -5.70
CA LEU A 82 3.44 14.56 -6.77
C LEU A 82 2.21 14.75 -7.66
N GLY A 83 1.04 15.06 -7.08
CA GLY A 83 -0.18 15.33 -7.84
C GLY A 83 -0.02 16.45 -8.88
N ASN A 84 0.88 17.41 -8.63
CA ASN A 84 1.13 18.54 -9.53
C ASN A 84 2.07 18.20 -10.69
N PHE A 85 2.76 17.05 -10.63
CA PHE A 85 3.86 16.71 -11.54
C PHE A 85 3.51 15.65 -12.59
N PHE A 86 2.27 15.21 -12.68
CA PHE A 86 1.86 14.37 -13.80
C PHE A 86 1.82 15.18 -15.09
N ALA A 87 2.37 14.61 -16.16
CA ALA A 87 2.42 15.27 -17.46
C ALA A 87 1.03 15.32 -18.11
N ASN A 88 0.80 16.28 -19.00
CA ASN A 88 -0.43 16.34 -19.81
C ASN A 88 -0.29 15.52 -21.10
N ARG A 89 0.25 14.30 -21.00
CA ARG A 89 0.47 13.40 -22.15
C ARG A 89 0.44 11.94 -21.72
N GLY A 90 0.09 11.06 -22.64
CA GLY A 90 0.24 9.60 -22.46
C GLY A 90 -0.53 9.05 -21.26
N ILE A 91 0.00 7.98 -20.69
CA ILE A 91 -0.55 7.34 -19.50
C ILE A 91 -0.09 8.13 -18.27
N ASN A 92 -1.01 8.47 -17.37
CA ASN A 92 -0.68 9.08 -16.08
C ASN A 92 -1.46 8.36 -15.00
N VAL A 93 -0.80 7.44 -14.29
CA VAL A 93 -1.44 6.64 -13.25
C VAL A 93 -0.67 6.76 -11.94
N TRP A 94 -1.40 6.94 -10.84
CA TRP A 94 -0.87 6.87 -9.50
C TRP A 94 -1.52 5.71 -8.75
N ILE A 95 -0.72 4.70 -8.38
CA ILE A 95 -1.13 3.65 -7.44
C ILE A 95 -0.51 3.91 -6.07
N GLN A 96 -1.35 4.07 -5.06
CA GLN A 96 -0.99 4.34 -3.67
C GLN A 96 -1.28 3.10 -2.81
N ILE A 97 -0.33 2.73 -1.95
CA ILE A 97 -0.62 1.80 -0.85
C ILE A 97 -1.15 2.59 0.34
N GLY A 98 -2.42 2.36 0.68
CA GLY A 98 -3.11 2.94 1.81
C GLY A 98 -2.95 2.08 3.07
N GLY A 99 -3.04 2.71 4.24
CA GLY A 99 -3.04 2.00 5.51
C GLY A 99 -4.41 1.41 5.82
N GLY A 100 -4.48 0.08 6.02
CA GLY A 100 -5.70 -0.66 6.39
C GLY A 100 -6.37 -0.19 7.69
N SER A 101 -5.70 0.65 8.48
CA SER A 101 -6.30 1.41 9.59
C SER A 101 -7.44 2.35 9.15
N VAL A 102 -7.75 2.46 7.86
CA VAL A 102 -8.90 3.24 7.36
C VAL A 102 -10.19 2.79 8.02
N LEU A 103 -10.30 1.50 8.33
CA LEU A 103 -11.47 0.89 8.93
C LEU A 103 -11.45 0.83 10.46
N SER A 104 -10.38 1.30 11.13
CA SER A 104 -10.26 1.21 12.59
C SER A 104 -10.71 2.46 13.35
N GLY A 105 -11.32 3.43 12.66
CA GLY A 105 -11.71 4.72 13.23
C GLY A 105 -12.68 4.59 14.42
N PRO A 106 -13.82 3.89 14.26
CA PRO A 106 -14.81 3.72 15.33
C PRO A 106 -14.25 3.06 16.60
N GLU A 107 -13.45 1.99 16.47
CA GLU A 107 -12.84 1.28 17.60
C GLU A 107 -11.81 2.14 18.31
N VAL A 108 -11.01 2.90 17.56
CA VAL A 108 -10.03 3.84 18.13
C VAL A 108 -10.72 4.96 18.90
N ALA A 109 -11.78 5.55 18.33
CA ALA A 109 -12.53 6.64 18.96
C ALA A 109 -13.25 6.19 20.25
N SER A 110 -13.85 5.00 20.22
CA SER A 110 -14.57 4.43 21.36
C SER A 110 -13.68 3.67 22.35
N LYS A 111 -12.39 3.49 22.05
CA LYS A 111 -11.42 2.70 22.83
C LYS A 111 -11.85 1.26 23.06
N THR A 112 -12.58 0.66 22.13
CA THR A 112 -13.15 -0.71 22.22
C THR A 112 -12.20 -1.77 21.66
N TYR A 113 -10.89 -1.61 21.85
CA TYR A 113 -9.89 -2.55 21.35
C TYR A 113 -10.13 -3.97 21.88
N GLY A 114 -10.04 -4.97 20.99
CA GLY A 114 -10.26 -6.36 21.37
C GLY A 114 -11.72 -6.81 21.39
N HIS A 115 -12.68 -5.93 21.12
CA HIS A 115 -14.09 -6.29 20.94
C HIS A 115 -14.33 -6.92 19.57
N PRO A 116 -15.40 -7.73 19.38
CA PRO A 116 -15.75 -8.24 18.07
C PRO A 116 -16.06 -7.09 17.12
N GLY A 117 -15.59 -7.21 15.87
CA GLY A 117 -15.96 -6.27 14.82
C GLY A 117 -17.46 -6.31 14.59
N SER A 118 -18.06 -5.13 14.41
CA SER A 118 -19.51 -4.98 14.21
C SER A 118 -19.93 -4.99 12.74
N LYS A 119 -18.97 -4.81 11.82
CA LYS A 119 -19.26 -4.61 10.40
C LYS A 119 -18.19 -5.22 9.48
N LEU A 120 -18.66 -5.75 8.35
CA LEU A 120 -17.81 -6.12 7.21
C LEU A 120 -17.89 -4.99 6.17
N TYR A 121 -16.73 -4.54 5.71
CA TYR A 121 -16.61 -3.50 4.70
C TYR A 121 -16.33 -4.12 3.33
N ASN A 122 -16.79 -3.45 2.27
CA ASN A 122 -16.58 -3.89 0.90
C ASN A 122 -16.35 -2.65 0.00
N ASP A 123 -15.43 -2.77 -0.93
CA ASP A 123 -14.97 -1.74 -1.88
C ASP A 123 -15.72 -1.72 -3.23
N LEU A 124 -16.66 -2.64 -3.45
CA LEU A 124 -17.58 -2.69 -4.59
C LEU A 124 -18.95 -2.08 -4.23
N PRO A 125 -19.97 -2.79 -3.69
CA PRO A 125 -21.23 -2.15 -3.30
C PRO A 125 -21.09 -1.16 -2.14
N GLY A 126 -20.00 -1.24 -1.35
CA GLY A 126 -19.78 -0.39 -0.18
C GLY A 126 -18.80 0.77 -0.41
N ALA A 127 -18.38 1.02 -1.65
CA ALA A 127 -17.38 2.05 -1.95
C ALA A 127 -17.74 3.44 -1.39
N SER A 128 -19.02 3.83 -1.45
CA SER A 128 -19.49 5.12 -0.92
C SER A 128 -19.25 5.27 0.58
N GLU A 129 -19.48 4.22 1.36
CA GLU A 129 -19.22 4.25 2.80
C GLU A 129 -17.72 4.41 3.10
N ILE A 130 -16.85 3.79 2.30
CA ILE A 130 -15.40 3.96 2.45
C ILE A 130 -15.00 5.40 2.15
N GLN A 131 -15.60 6.02 1.13
CA GLN A 131 -15.39 7.43 0.82
C GLN A 131 -15.87 8.34 1.96
N ASP A 132 -16.98 8.01 2.62
CA ASP A 132 -17.47 8.75 3.78
C ASP A 132 -16.51 8.65 4.97
N ILE A 133 -15.96 7.46 5.24
CA ILE A 133 -14.96 7.24 6.30
C ILE A 133 -13.68 8.04 6.02
N ILE A 134 -13.20 8.04 4.78
CA ILE A 134 -12.05 8.84 4.36
C ILE A 134 -12.37 10.34 4.56
N THR A 135 -13.56 10.77 4.13
CA THR A 135 -14.00 12.16 4.22
C THR A 135 -14.07 12.65 5.66
N ALA A 136 -14.57 11.82 6.58
CA ALA A 136 -14.68 12.14 8.00
C ALA A 136 -13.32 12.25 8.73
N SER A 137 -12.21 11.84 8.11
CA SER A 137 -10.90 11.82 8.74
C SER A 137 -9.93 12.82 8.11
N PRO A 138 -9.62 13.95 8.78
CA PRO A 138 -8.62 14.90 8.28
C PRO A 138 -7.19 14.33 8.27
N LYS A 139 -6.96 13.21 8.98
CA LYS A 139 -5.67 12.51 9.01
C LYS A 139 -5.37 11.74 7.72
N ARG A 140 -6.37 11.55 6.85
CA ARG A 140 -6.29 10.81 5.58
C ARG A 140 -5.81 11.69 4.42
N VAL A 141 -4.81 12.53 4.67
CA VAL A 141 -4.38 13.59 3.74
C VAL A 141 -4.05 13.05 2.36
N VAL A 142 -3.38 11.89 2.28
CA VAL A 142 -3.03 11.26 1.00
C VAL A 142 -4.27 10.78 0.25
N ASP A 143 -5.22 10.14 0.93
CA ASP A 143 -6.48 9.69 0.33
C ASP A 143 -7.29 10.88 -0.22
N HIS A 144 -7.32 12.00 0.51
CA HIS A 144 -7.94 13.26 0.04
C HIS A 144 -7.25 13.82 -1.20
N ILE A 145 -5.91 13.78 -1.27
CA ILE A 145 -5.16 14.22 -2.45
C ILE A 145 -5.53 13.37 -3.68
N LEU A 146 -5.48 12.03 -3.56
CA LEU A 146 -5.78 11.14 -4.68
C LEU A 146 -7.22 11.30 -5.19
N ARG A 147 -8.18 11.44 -4.28
CA ARG A 147 -9.59 11.62 -4.63
C ARG A 147 -9.84 12.92 -5.39
N ASN A 148 -9.26 14.03 -4.92
CA ASN A 148 -9.45 15.34 -5.53
C ASN A 148 -8.62 15.56 -6.80
N LEU A 149 -7.64 14.68 -7.07
CA LEU A 149 -6.71 14.85 -8.17
C LEU A 149 -7.43 14.89 -9.52
N ASN A 150 -8.40 14.00 -9.74
CA ASN A 150 -9.14 13.91 -11.00
C ASN A 150 -9.91 15.21 -11.34
N SER A 151 -10.40 15.95 -10.34
CA SER A 151 -11.08 17.24 -10.56
C SER A 151 -10.13 18.32 -11.10
N SER A 152 -8.88 18.30 -10.67
CA SER A 152 -7.85 19.26 -11.10
C SER A 152 -7.03 18.77 -12.31
N ARG A 153 -6.93 17.45 -12.49
CA ARG A 153 -6.17 16.77 -13.55
C ARG A 153 -6.97 15.56 -14.09
N PRO A 154 -7.94 15.79 -14.98
CA PRO A 154 -8.80 14.73 -15.51
C PRO A 154 -8.08 13.62 -16.28
N ASN A 155 -6.84 13.87 -16.69
CA ASN A 155 -5.98 12.90 -17.39
C ASN A 155 -5.21 11.97 -16.45
N VAL A 156 -5.27 12.18 -15.12
CA VAL A 156 -4.58 11.35 -14.13
C VAL A 156 -5.57 10.36 -13.54
N ARG A 157 -5.23 9.07 -13.62
CA ARG A 157 -5.98 7.98 -12.99
C ARG A 157 -5.35 7.63 -11.65
N THR A 158 -6.15 7.48 -10.61
CA THR A 158 -5.66 7.09 -9.29
C THR A 158 -6.25 5.75 -8.82
N ALA A 159 -5.47 5.00 -8.06
CA ALA A 159 -5.94 3.81 -7.35
C ALA A 159 -5.27 3.72 -5.97
N THR A 160 -6.05 3.43 -4.95
CA THR A 160 -5.58 3.18 -3.59
C THR A 160 -5.82 1.72 -3.22
N VAL A 161 -4.74 1.01 -2.93
CA VAL A 161 -4.78 -0.38 -2.46
C VAL A 161 -4.57 -0.38 -0.95
N TYR A 162 -5.58 -0.80 -0.21
CA TYR A 162 -5.51 -0.98 1.24
C TYR A 162 -5.17 -2.42 1.57
N GLY A 163 -4.00 -2.61 2.17
CA GLY A 163 -3.62 -3.89 2.75
C GLY A 163 -4.12 -4.01 4.20
N PRO A 164 -4.79 -5.10 4.60
CA PRO A 164 -5.20 -5.35 5.96
C PRO A 164 -3.99 -5.91 6.76
N LEU A 165 -4.10 -7.08 7.39
CA LEU A 165 -2.91 -7.75 7.96
C LEU A 165 -2.09 -8.41 6.85
N ILE A 166 -0.96 -7.78 6.47
CA ILE A 166 -0.09 -8.29 5.41
C ILE A 166 0.96 -9.22 6.03
N TYR A 167 0.99 -10.48 5.60
CA TYR A 167 1.90 -11.50 6.10
C TYR A 167 2.65 -12.21 4.95
N GLY A 168 3.51 -13.17 5.28
CA GLY A 168 4.36 -13.88 4.33
C GLY A 168 5.83 -13.49 4.40
N GLN A 169 6.65 -14.20 3.64
CA GLN A 169 8.04 -13.83 3.40
C GLN A 169 8.11 -12.97 2.13
N GLY A 170 8.65 -11.76 2.26
CA GLY A 170 8.84 -10.85 1.13
C GLY A 170 9.96 -11.34 0.20
N ARG A 171 9.83 -11.09 -1.10
CA ARG A 171 10.79 -11.49 -2.14
C ARG A 171 11.75 -10.37 -2.55
N GLY A 172 11.61 -9.19 -1.96
CA GLY A 172 12.52 -8.06 -2.13
C GLY A 172 13.92 -8.31 -1.53
N PRO A 173 14.95 -7.57 -1.98
CA PRO A 173 16.33 -7.81 -1.57
C PRO A 173 16.68 -7.25 -0.18
N VAL A 174 15.90 -6.30 0.37
CA VAL A 174 16.26 -5.58 1.59
C VAL A 174 15.44 -5.98 2.81
N ASN A 175 14.11 -5.76 2.80
CA ASN A 175 13.24 -6.15 3.91
C ASN A 175 12.25 -7.23 3.46
N GLN A 176 12.34 -8.41 4.07
CA GLN A 176 11.51 -9.57 3.76
C GLN A 176 10.54 -9.94 4.90
N ARG A 177 10.54 -9.18 6.00
CA ARG A 177 9.81 -9.53 7.22
C ARG A 177 8.64 -8.56 7.45
N SER A 178 7.46 -9.14 7.65
CA SER A 178 6.27 -8.43 8.12
C SER A 178 6.40 -8.01 9.59
N ILE A 179 5.44 -7.23 10.11
CA ILE A 179 5.52 -6.67 11.48
C ILE A 179 4.63 -7.46 12.44
N GLN A 180 3.34 -7.55 12.17
CA GLN A 180 2.33 -7.98 13.15
C GLN A 180 2.50 -9.43 13.60
N ILE A 181 2.59 -10.38 12.67
CA ILE A 181 2.74 -11.81 13.01
C ILE A 181 4.10 -12.07 13.70
N PRO A 182 5.24 -11.54 13.20
CA PRO A 182 6.50 -11.77 13.87
C PRO A 182 6.63 -11.12 15.25
N ASP A 183 6.00 -9.95 15.47
CA ASP A 183 5.97 -9.31 16.78
C ASP A 183 5.06 -10.05 17.77
N LEU A 184 3.91 -10.56 17.29
CA LEU A 184 3.03 -11.41 18.08
C LEU A 184 3.73 -12.72 18.49
N ALA A 185 4.45 -13.35 17.57
CA ALA A 185 5.24 -14.55 17.85
C ALA A 185 6.35 -14.26 18.87
N LYS A 186 7.09 -13.16 18.68
CA LYS A 186 8.14 -12.72 19.63
C LYS A 186 7.58 -12.49 21.03
N ALA A 187 6.44 -11.83 21.13
CA ALA A 187 5.79 -11.58 22.41
C ALA A 187 5.31 -12.89 23.05
N SER A 188 4.69 -13.77 22.27
CA SER A 188 4.20 -15.05 22.78
C SER A 188 5.32 -15.95 23.31
N LEU A 189 6.46 -15.98 22.62
CA LEU A 189 7.68 -16.66 23.09
C LEU A 189 8.24 -16.03 24.38
N LYS A 190 8.20 -14.71 24.49
CA LYS A 190 8.68 -13.99 25.68
C LYS A 190 7.81 -14.26 26.91
N PHE A 191 6.48 -14.30 26.74
CA PHE A 191 5.53 -14.49 27.83
C PHE A 191 5.15 -15.96 28.06
N ASN A 192 5.61 -16.87 27.20
CA ASN A 192 5.29 -18.29 27.21
C ASN A 192 3.78 -18.61 27.11
N HIS A 193 3.00 -17.68 26.54
CA HIS A 193 1.59 -17.86 26.19
C HIS A 193 1.18 -16.86 25.10
N GLY A 194 0.09 -17.14 24.38
CA GLY A 194 -0.45 -16.22 23.38
C GLY A 194 -0.94 -14.92 24.01
N ILE A 195 -0.69 -13.77 23.35
CA ILE A 195 -1.17 -12.47 23.81
C ILE A 195 -2.32 -11.95 22.93
N HIS A 196 -3.23 -11.21 23.56
CA HIS A 196 -4.29 -10.48 22.85
C HIS A 196 -4.56 -9.15 23.56
N VAL A 197 -5.25 -8.24 22.86
CA VAL A 197 -5.70 -6.96 23.43
C VAL A 197 -7.13 -7.12 23.93
N GLY A 198 -7.43 -6.63 25.14
CA GLY A 198 -8.78 -6.64 25.69
C GLY A 198 -9.37 -8.05 25.71
N LYS A 199 -10.59 -8.22 25.20
CA LYS A 199 -11.26 -9.53 25.10
C LYS A 199 -10.68 -10.46 24.03
N GLY A 200 -9.82 -9.95 23.13
CA GLY A 200 -9.24 -10.74 22.06
C GLY A 200 -10.25 -11.28 21.05
N LEU A 201 -11.39 -10.61 20.86
CA LEU A 201 -12.45 -11.00 19.93
C LEU A 201 -12.41 -10.23 18.60
N ASN A 202 -11.50 -9.27 18.48
CA ASN A 202 -11.30 -8.54 17.24
C ASN A 202 -10.81 -9.49 16.13
N ALA A 203 -11.27 -9.23 14.91
CA ALA A 203 -10.83 -9.96 13.72
C ALA A 203 -10.47 -8.96 12.63
N TRP A 204 -9.45 -9.30 11.84
CA TRP A 204 -9.02 -8.49 10.71
C TRP A 204 -8.84 -9.42 9.51
N SER A 205 -9.17 -8.93 8.32
CA SER A 205 -8.76 -9.65 7.10
C SER A 205 -7.24 -9.72 7.01
N ASN A 206 -6.75 -10.70 6.27
CA ASN A 206 -5.33 -10.87 6.02
C ASN A 206 -5.07 -11.10 4.53
N VAL A 207 -3.84 -10.83 4.12
CA VAL A 207 -3.40 -11.03 2.74
C VAL A 207 -1.93 -11.43 2.74
N HIS A 208 -1.59 -12.43 1.94
CA HIS A 208 -0.19 -12.75 1.71
C HIS A 208 0.44 -11.63 0.87
N VAL A 209 1.69 -11.23 1.16
CA VAL A 209 2.35 -10.13 0.46
C VAL A 209 2.42 -10.35 -1.05
N SER A 210 2.56 -11.60 -1.50
CA SER A 210 2.52 -11.92 -2.93
C SER A 210 1.18 -11.62 -3.60
N ASP A 211 0.07 -11.86 -2.91
CA ASP A 211 -1.27 -11.64 -3.48
C ASP A 211 -1.53 -10.13 -3.59
N LEU A 212 -1.15 -9.38 -2.56
CA LEU A 212 -1.18 -7.92 -2.57
C LEU A 212 -0.36 -7.35 -3.73
N THR A 213 0.86 -7.85 -3.96
CA THR A 213 1.73 -7.31 -5.00
C THR A 213 1.32 -7.79 -6.40
N HIS A 214 0.71 -8.96 -6.55
CA HIS A 214 0.07 -9.37 -7.80
C HIS A 214 -1.12 -8.48 -8.16
N LEU A 215 -1.91 -8.01 -7.19
CA LEU A 215 -2.96 -7.00 -7.45
C LEU A 215 -2.35 -5.70 -8.00
N ILE A 216 -1.24 -5.23 -7.41
CA ILE A 216 -0.52 -4.05 -7.93
C ILE A 216 -0.08 -4.26 -9.37
N VAL A 217 0.48 -5.44 -9.70
CA VAL A 217 0.86 -5.79 -11.08
C VAL A 217 -0.34 -5.78 -12.02
N LYS A 218 -1.49 -6.33 -11.61
CA LYS A 218 -2.72 -6.29 -12.42
C LYS A 218 -3.18 -4.87 -12.70
N LEU A 219 -3.11 -3.97 -11.71
CA LEU A 219 -3.43 -2.55 -11.92
C LEU A 219 -2.44 -1.89 -12.89
N ILE A 220 -1.15 -2.22 -12.83
CA ILE A 220 -0.13 -1.73 -13.77
C ILE A 220 -0.45 -2.19 -15.20
N LEU A 221 -0.77 -3.47 -15.40
CA LEU A 221 -1.09 -4.01 -16.73
C LEU A 221 -2.38 -3.41 -17.30
N GLU A 222 -3.40 -3.23 -16.46
CA GLU A 222 -4.66 -2.57 -16.82
C GLU A 222 -4.45 -1.09 -17.19
N ALA A 223 -3.55 -0.40 -16.48
CA ALA A 223 -3.18 0.98 -16.77
C ALA A 223 -2.59 1.15 -18.18
N SER A 224 -1.85 0.15 -18.65
CA SER A 224 -1.22 0.13 -19.99
C SER A 224 -2.16 -0.27 -21.12
N GLY A 225 -3.35 -0.82 -20.82
CA GLY A 225 -4.33 -1.29 -21.79
C GLY A 225 -5.47 -0.30 -22.08
N SER A 226 -6.55 -0.79 -22.71
CA SER A 226 -7.81 -0.06 -22.86
C SER A 226 -8.47 0.10 -21.49
N SER A 227 -8.21 1.24 -20.85
CA SER A 227 -8.60 1.53 -19.46
C SER A 227 -10.07 1.23 -19.16
N ASN A 228 -10.35 0.26 -18.27
CA ASN A 228 -11.67 0.14 -17.67
C ASN A 228 -11.91 1.32 -16.70
N PRO A 229 -12.87 2.23 -16.99
CA PRO A 229 -13.08 3.43 -16.17
C PRO A 229 -13.59 3.10 -14.75
N ARG A 230 -14.05 1.87 -14.50
CA ARG A 230 -14.55 1.44 -13.18
C ARG A 230 -13.46 1.12 -12.17
N LEU A 231 -12.18 1.15 -12.56
CA LEU A 231 -11.05 0.75 -11.71
C LEU A 231 -10.24 1.94 -11.16
N TRP A 232 -10.65 3.17 -11.48
CA TRP A 232 -9.84 4.36 -11.22
C TRP A 232 -10.63 5.46 -10.52
N ASN A 233 -9.90 6.38 -9.91
CA ASN A 233 -10.40 7.60 -9.27
C ASN A 233 -11.38 7.27 -8.13
N GLU A 234 -12.64 7.72 -8.21
CA GLU A 234 -13.65 7.48 -7.18
C GLU A 234 -13.93 5.98 -6.95
N ASN A 235 -13.77 5.16 -7.98
CA ASN A 235 -13.92 3.70 -7.92
C ASN A 235 -12.59 2.97 -7.71
N GLY A 236 -11.46 3.69 -7.67
CA GLY A 236 -10.12 3.12 -7.55
C GLY A 236 -9.77 2.72 -6.12
N LEU A 237 -10.71 2.17 -5.35
CA LEU A 237 -10.47 1.69 -4.00
C LEU A 237 -10.41 0.17 -4.02
N PHE A 238 -9.31 -0.40 -3.50
CA PHE A 238 -9.10 -1.84 -3.52
C PHE A 238 -8.73 -2.37 -2.14
N PHE A 239 -9.56 -3.24 -1.57
CA PHE A 239 -9.21 -4.05 -0.41
C PHE A 239 -8.60 -5.37 -0.87
N ALA A 240 -7.30 -5.54 -0.63
CA ALA A 240 -6.63 -6.80 -0.92
C ALA A 240 -6.82 -7.76 0.25
N GLU A 241 -7.70 -8.75 0.12
CA GLU A 241 -7.86 -9.82 1.10
C GLU A 241 -7.84 -11.23 0.47
N SER A 242 -7.35 -12.19 1.25
CA SER A 242 -7.40 -13.63 0.92
C SER A 242 -8.19 -14.43 1.97
N GLY A 243 -8.75 -13.76 3.00
CA GLY A 243 -9.54 -14.38 4.07
C GLY A 243 -9.50 -13.62 5.40
N ARG A 244 -10.17 -14.17 6.42
CA ARG A 244 -10.31 -13.57 7.76
C ARG A 244 -9.36 -14.21 8.78
N MET A 245 -8.62 -13.41 9.54
CA MET A 245 -7.86 -13.87 10.72
C MET A 245 -8.63 -13.48 11.99
N ALA A 246 -9.03 -14.49 12.77
CA ALA A 246 -9.57 -14.28 14.11
C ALA A 246 -8.41 -14.12 15.12
N SER A 247 -8.62 -13.32 16.17
CA SER A 247 -7.66 -13.22 17.28
C SER A 247 -7.53 -14.56 18.04
N LEU A 248 -6.36 -14.76 18.67
CA LEU A 248 -5.92 -16.00 19.33
C LEU A 248 -6.85 -16.53 20.43
N ALA A 249 -7.83 -15.75 20.91
CA ALA A 249 -8.87 -16.24 21.83
C ALA A 249 -9.72 -17.38 21.22
N SER A 250 -9.66 -17.57 19.90
CA SER A 250 -10.28 -18.70 19.20
C SER A 250 -9.44 -19.99 19.21
N PHE A 251 -8.18 -19.93 19.66
CA PHE A 251 -7.29 -21.07 19.86
C PHE A 251 -7.04 -21.30 21.34
N SER A 252 -8.11 -21.40 22.12
CA SER A 252 -8.04 -22.04 23.43
C SER A 252 -7.82 -23.53 23.16
N VAL A 253 -6.57 -23.99 23.33
CA VAL A 253 -6.31 -25.44 23.42
C VAL A 253 -7.06 -25.93 24.67
N PRO A 254 -7.88 -26.99 24.57
CA PRO A 254 -8.58 -27.55 25.73
C PRO A 254 -7.63 -27.98 26.85
#